data_AF-A0A8T8WZD2-F1
#
_entry.id   AF-A0A8T8WZD2-F1
#
_cell.length_a   1.000
_cell.length_b   1.000
_cell.length_c   1.000
_cell.angle_alpha   90.00
_cell.angle_beta   90.00
_cell.angle_gamma   90.00
#
_symmetry.space_group_name_H-M   'P 1'
#
loop_
_entity.id
_entity.type
_entity.pdbx_description
1 polymer ?
#
loop_
_entity_poly.entity_id
_entity_poly.type
_entity_poly.pdbx_seq_one_letter_code
_entity_poly.pdbx_strand_id
1 'polypeptide(L)'
;MRNQSPTVTLGASERSKYPPGPLHGLPTTHSDVAYLNLEEACLLRHFTQNLAQWFDTSDRDRHFALHVPERAMFCPVLRYAVYTASAGHLNRLASCGKSLEALGIPKEVRSLLSPETAIRYHDICISYLFEISHDPEEEYNEDVLTAATILRFYEQIEAPSLGDPEAYLNAIQFNVNTQQDESFYAWFKIHGPSRDINVHACPSVSLRHSAALSALRQEIWSAFLYQREFRLPVSPTNDYTMCDPANDFIWTNRILVWVADLLLFCFGDNHRWSAEERLQRWSKLKTVEERWKEAKPAPYKPIHYRDREPTVGKHFPEIWHMNGCQVAGAQHIELGRILLAVSDPRRASRLGLGALSRDKALVQELQDCTRRLCGLAVSNPPCPAALVTAMVGISICGEYFTDPDEQSALIRLLEGLEWDHAWPTASTINALQTAWGSST
;
A
#
# COMPACT_ATOMS: atom_id res chain seq x y z
N MET A 1 57.90 -4.49 -20.23
CA MET A 1 56.70 -5.26 -19.84
C MET A 1 55.92 -4.42 -18.84
N ARG A 2 54.89 -3.71 -19.29
CA ARG A 2 53.97 -2.94 -18.43
C ARG A 2 52.63 -3.67 -18.45
N ASN A 3 52.16 -4.06 -17.27
CA ASN A 3 50.84 -4.66 -17.04
C ASN A 3 49.75 -3.66 -17.44
N GLN A 4 48.89 -4.06 -18.38
CA GLN A 4 47.59 -3.43 -18.61
C GLN A 4 46.59 -4.08 -17.66
N SER A 5 46.02 -3.28 -16.76
CA SER A 5 44.83 -3.66 -15.99
C SER A 5 43.62 -3.69 -16.93
N PRO A 6 42.71 -4.68 -16.85
CA PRO A 6 41.53 -4.71 -17.69
C PRO A 6 40.53 -3.65 -17.23
N THR A 7 40.24 -2.68 -18.10
CA THR A 7 39.11 -1.77 -17.96
C THR A 7 37.84 -2.61 -18.06
N VAL A 8 37.14 -2.81 -16.94
CA VAL A 8 35.82 -3.44 -16.95
C VAL A 8 34.84 -2.41 -17.51
N THR A 9 34.56 -2.52 -18.79
CA THR A 9 33.46 -1.82 -19.45
C THR A 9 32.16 -2.47 -18.95
N LEU A 10 31.54 -1.91 -17.90
CA LEU A 10 30.20 -2.30 -17.48
C LEU A 10 29.24 -2.03 -18.65
N GLY A 11 28.55 -3.07 -19.09
CA GLY A 11 27.75 -3.08 -20.32
C GLY A 11 26.68 -1.99 -20.34
N ALA A 12 26.93 -0.95 -21.13
CA ALA A 12 25.95 0.07 -21.53
C ALA A 12 25.07 -0.38 -22.72
N SER A 13 25.09 -1.67 -23.06
CA SER A 13 24.62 -2.17 -24.37
C SER A 13 23.15 -2.61 -24.42
N GLU A 14 22.38 -2.60 -23.33
CA GLU A 14 21.02 -3.19 -23.36
C GLU A 14 19.88 -2.21 -23.06
N ARG A 15 20.14 -0.91 -22.93
CA ARG A 15 19.11 0.08 -22.52
C ARG A 15 18.70 1.14 -23.56
N SER A 16 19.03 0.98 -24.84
CA SER A 16 18.81 2.05 -25.84
C SER A 16 17.64 1.79 -26.79
N LYS A 17 16.42 2.15 -26.39
CA LYS A 17 15.35 2.55 -27.34
C LYS A 17 14.72 3.92 -27.01
N TYR A 18 14.76 4.38 -25.77
CA TYR A 18 14.27 5.71 -25.40
C TYR A 18 15.30 6.80 -25.66
N PRO A 19 14.90 8.02 -26.08
CA PRO A 19 15.81 9.15 -26.17
C PRO A 19 16.50 9.31 -24.81
N PRO A 20 17.82 9.19 -24.75
CA PRO A 20 18.57 9.16 -23.51
C PRO A 20 18.30 10.47 -22.76
N GLY A 21 17.78 10.35 -21.53
CA GLY A 21 17.65 11.51 -20.65
C GLY A 21 19.03 12.14 -20.38
N PRO A 22 19.09 13.39 -19.87
CA PRO A 22 20.35 14.15 -19.69
C PRO A 22 21.39 13.45 -18.80
N LEU A 23 20.97 12.43 -18.07
CA LEU A 23 21.81 11.54 -17.29
C LEU A 23 22.23 10.35 -18.14
N HIS A 24 23.24 10.56 -18.98
CA HIS A 24 24.10 9.46 -19.37
C HIS A 24 24.67 8.82 -18.09
N GLY A 25 24.93 7.51 -18.11
CA GLY A 25 25.54 6.70 -17.04
C GLY A 25 26.41 7.49 -16.06
N LEU A 26 26.31 7.21 -14.76
CA LEU A 26 27.15 7.81 -13.70
C LEU A 26 28.52 8.19 -14.30
N PRO A 27 28.88 9.48 -14.41
CA PRO A 27 30.01 9.94 -15.17
C PRO A 27 31.23 9.12 -14.83
N THR A 28 31.98 8.80 -15.87
CA THR A 28 33.25 8.08 -15.78
C THR A 28 34.33 8.87 -15.03
N THR A 29 34.04 10.12 -14.66
CA THR A 29 34.90 10.98 -13.88
C THR A 29 34.40 11.05 -12.44
N HIS A 30 35.30 10.90 -11.47
CA HIS A 30 35.05 11.14 -10.04
C HIS A 30 34.89 12.65 -9.76
N SER A 31 34.03 13.32 -10.52
CA SER A 31 33.75 14.74 -10.40
C SER A 31 32.69 14.98 -9.33
N ASP A 32 32.85 16.05 -8.53
CA ASP A 32 31.86 16.49 -7.55
C ASP A 32 30.66 17.23 -8.20
N VAL A 33 30.60 17.29 -9.53
CA VAL A 33 29.48 17.89 -10.27
C VAL A 33 28.21 17.05 -10.08
N ALA A 34 27.15 17.68 -9.58
CA ALA A 34 25.87 17.03 -9.32
C ALA A 34 25.19 16.54 -10.62
N TYR A 35 24.51 15.40 -10.52
CA TYR A 35 23.73 14.81 -11.61
C TYR A 35 22.46 15.57 -11.94
N LEU A 36 21.76 15.99 -10.90
CA LEU A 36 20.45 16.62 -10.97
C LEU A 36 20.58 18.10 -10.66
N ASN A 37 19.67 18.89 -11.20
CA ASN A 37 19.46 20.24 -10.68
C ASN A 37 18.87 20.17 -9.25
N LEU A 38 18.85 21.31 -8.55
CA LEU A 38 18.43 21.33 -7.14
C LEU A 38 16.97 20.90 -6.92
N GLU A 39 16.05 21.28 -7.82
CA GLU A 39 14.63 20.90 -7.76
C GLU A 39 14.48 19.38 -7.87
N GLU A 40 15.05 18.81 -8.93
CA GLU A 40 15.05 17.36 -9.19
C GLU A 40 15.68 16.56 -8.05
N ALA A 41 16.82 17.03 -7.52
CA ALA A 41 17.49 16.40 -6.40
C ALA A 41 16.63 16.42 -5.13
N CYS A 42 15.91 17.51 -4.86
CA CYS A 42 15.00 17.59 -3.73
C CYS A 42 13.81 16.64 -3.89
N LEU A 43 13.23 16.53 -5.08
CA LEU A 43 12.12 15.62 -5.35
C LEU A 43 12.54 14.15 -5.19
N LEU A 44 13.65 13.75 -5.80
CA LEU A 44 14.18 12.38 -5.67
C LEU A 44 14.52 12.02 -4.22
N ARG A 45 15.12 12.97 -3.49
CA ARG A 45 15.42 12.81 -2.07
C ARG A 45 14.16 12.71 -1.23
N HIS A 46 13.15 13.54 -1.49
CA HIS A 46 11.86 13.51 -0.80
C HIS A 46 11.15 12.16 -0.99
N PHE A 47 11.17 11.63 -2.22
CA PHE A 47 10.66 10.29 -2.48
C PHE A 47 11.33 9.24 -1.60
N THR A 48 12.67 9.21 -1.63
CA THR A 48 13.47 8.22 -0.90
C THR A 48 13.26 8.30 0.61
N GLN A 49 13.15 9.51 1.16
CA GLN A 49 13.09 9.74 2.60
C GLN A 49 11.67 9.68 3.18
N ASN A 50 10.64 10.06 2.40
CA ASN A 50 9.28 10.24 2.92
C ASN A 50 8.24 9.35 2.25
N LEU A 51 8.43 9.00 0.96
CA LEU A 51 7.44 8.24 0.19
C LEU A 51 7.77 6.75 0.05
N ALA A 52 9.04 6.37 -0.05
CA ALA A 52 9.43 4.97 -0.27
C ALA A 52 8.88 4.00 0.80
N GLN A 53 8.83 4.43 2.07
CA GLN A 53 8.29 3.64 3.18
C GLN A 53 6.82 3.20 2.99
N TRP A 54 6.05 3.95 2.22
CA TRP A 54 4.66 3.64 1.92
C TRP A 54 4.51 2.43 1.01
N PHE A 55 5.54 2.13 0.22
CA PHE A 55 5.58 1.01 -0.70
C PHE A 55 6.32 -0.18 -0.05
N ASP A 56 7.44 0.11 0.61
CA ASP A 56 8.38 -0.89 1.17
C ASP A 56 7.86 -1.62 2.42
N THR A 57 6.68 -1.30 2.95
CA THR A 57 6.18 -1.87 4.22
C THR A 57 6.15 -3.40 4.23
N SER A 58 5.88 -4.03 3.08
CA SER A 58 5.85 -5.49 2.89
C SER A 58 6.98 -6.01 1.99
N ASP A 59 7.98 -5.17 1.71
CA ASP A 59 9.15 -5.51 0.90
C ASP A 59 10.41 -5.54 1.78
N ARG A 60 10.93 -6.76 2.00
CA ARG A 60 12.14 -7.00 2.80
C ARG A 60 13.35 -6.22 2.28
N ASP A 61 13.43 -6.10 0.96
CA ASP A 61 14.61 -5.59 0.25
C ASP A 61 14.50 -4.08 -0.03
N ARG A 62 13.38 -3.45 0.35
CA ARG A 62 13.16 -2.00 0.30
C ARG A 62 13.47 -1.41 -1.09
N HIS A 63 12.91 -2.00 -2.13
CA HIS A 63 13.22 -1.64 -3.51
C HIS A 63 12.82 -0.20 -3.83
N PHE A 64 11.75 0.34 -3.23
CA PHE A 64 11.36 1.73 -3.48
C PHE A 64 12.33 2.72 -2.83
N ALA A 65 12.95 2.39 -1.70
CA ALA A 65 13.97 3.24 -1.10
C ALA A 65 15.35 3.06 -1.74
N LEU A 66 15.68 1.87 -2.24
CA LEU A 66 17.05 1.51 -2.62
C LEU A 66 17.29 1.30 -4.11
N HIS A 67 16.31 0.82 -4.87
CA HIS A 67 16.45 0.57 -6.32
C HIS A 67 15.82 1.66 -7.15
N VAL A 68 14.59 2.07 -6.80
CA VAL A 68 13.82 3.06 -7.58
C VAL A 68 14.56 4.38 -7.78
N PRO A 69 15.21 4.98 -6.76
CA PRO A 69 15.90 6.25 -6.97
C PRO A 69 17.06 6.14 -7.96
N GLU A 70 17.81 5.03 -7.92
CA GLU A 70 18.92 4.78 -8.83
C GLU A 70 18.41 4.46 -10.25
N ARG A 71 17.35 3.66 -10.39
CA ARG A 71 16.74 3.39 -11.71
C ARG A 71 16.10 4.64 -12.33
N ALA A 72 15.47 5.51 -11.53
CA ALA A 72 14.91 6.78 -11.95
C ALA A 72 15.97 7.74 -12.55
N MET A 73 17.24 7.57 -12.22
CA MET A 73 18.31 8.32 -12.88
C MET A 73 18.45 7.97 -14.37
N PHE A 74 17.99 6.80 -14.80
CA PHE A 74 18.19 6.32 -16.18
C PHE A 74 16.88 6.02 -16.93
N CYS A 75 15.77 5.89 -16.22
CA CYS A 75 14.46 5.57 -16.77
C CYS A 75 13.54 6.80 -16.69
N PRO A 76 13.25 7.49 -17.83
CA PRO A 76 12.43 8.71 -17.81
C PRO A 76 11.04 8.51 -17.22
N VAL A 77 10.35 7.42 -17.56
CA VAL A 77 9.01 7.13 -17.02
C VAL A 77 9.03 6.99 -15.50
N LEU A 78 9.99 6.24 -14.94
CA LEU A 78 10.12 6.08 -13.50
C LEU A 78 10.53 7.40 -12.82
N ARG A 79 11.41 8.18 -13.46
CA ARG A 79 11.83 9.51 -12.99
C ARG A 79 10.64 10.45 -12.80
N TYR A 80 9.82 10.59 -13.84
CA TYR A 80 8.70 11.51 -13.81
C TYR A 80 7.57 11.01 -12.91
N ALA A 81 7.38 9.70 -12.74
CA ALA A 81 6.48 9.17 -11.71
C ALA A 81 6.94 9.56 -10.29
N VAL A 82 8.24 9.41 -10.00
CA VAL A 82 8.85 9.82 -8.71
C VAL A 82 8.68 11.32 -8.48
N TYR A 83 8.93 12.15 -9.49
CA TYR A 83 8.76 13.61 -9.39
C TYR A 83 7.31 14.01 -9.18
N THR A 84 6.38 13.38 -9.90
CA THR A 84 4.94 13.60 -9.77
C THR A 84 4.47 13.34 -8.33
N ALA A 85 4.76 12.15 -7.79
CA ALA A 85 4.36 11.78 -6.44
C ALA A 85 5.00 12.70 -5.38
N SER A 86 6.27 13.09 -5.57
CA SER A 86 6.99 13.95 -4.63
C SER A 86 6.45 15.37 -4.64
N ALA A 87 6.27 15.97 -5.82
CA ALA A 87 5.73 17.32 -5.97
C ALA A 87 4.30 17.40 -5.42
N GLY A 88 3.45 16.42 -5.77
CA GLY A 88 2.09 16.29 -5.25
C GLY A 88 2.05 16.24 -3.73
N HIS A 89 2.81 15.32 -3.14
CA HIS A 89 2.85 15.17 -1.69
C HIS A 89 3.37 16.43 -0.98
N LEU A 90 4.40 17.12 -1.53
CA LEU A 90 4.89 18.38 -0.97
C LEU A 90 3.84 19.50 -1.06
N ASN A 91 3.15 19.64 -2.19
CA ASN A 91 2.06 20.60 -2.35
C ASN A 91 0.93 20.36 -1.34
N ARG A 92 0.56 19.09 -1.13
CA ARG A 92 -0.42 18.69 -0.11
C ARG A 92 0.03 19.05 1.29
N LEU A 93 1.24 18.68 1.68
CA LEU A 93 1.80 19.02 2.99
C LEU A 93 1.82 20.54 3.22
N ALA A 94 2.19 21.33 2.21
CA ALA A 94 2.15 22.78 2.28
C ALA A 94 0.71 23.31 2.46
N SER A 95 -0.27 22.69 1.79
CA SER A 95 -1.70 23.05 1.89
C SER A 95 -2.26 22.69 3.27
N CYS A 96 -1.77 21.62 3.88
CA CYS A 96 -2.01 21.29 5.28
C CYS A 96 -1.26 22.21 6.26
N GLY A 97 -0.45 23.16 5.81
CA GLY A 97 0.27 24.10 6.69
C GLY A 97 1.62 23.63 7.20
N LYS A 98 2.17 22.50 6.70
CA LYS A 98 3.54 22.09 7.02
C LYS A 98 4.58 23.02 6.39
N SER A 99 5.63 23.32 7.16
CA SER A 99 6.81 24.01 6.62
C SER A 99 7.63 23.04 5.77
N LEU A 100 7.77 23.34 4.48
CA LEU A 100 8.60 22.54 3.57
C LEU A 100 10.10 22.69 3.89
N GLU A 101 10.49 23.81 4.51
CA GLU A 101 11.87 24.05 4.98
C GLU A 101 12.24 23.07 6.09
N ALA A 102 11.30 22.77 7.00
CA ALA A 102 11.49 21.74 8.03
C ALA A 102 11.64 20.31 7.44
N LEU A 103 11.17 20.10 6.21
CA LEU A 103 11.35 18.86 5.44
C LEU A 103 12.64 18.87 4.60
N GLY A 104 13.47 19.91 4.75
CA GLY A 104 14.73 20.05 4.02
C GLY A 104 14.58 20.59 2.59
N ILE A 105 13.43 21.15 2.23
CA ILE A 105 13.21 21.78 0.93
C ILE A 105 13.68 23.24 0.98
N PRO A 106 14.68 23.64 0.17
CA PRO A 106 15.15 25.02 0.12
C PRO A 106 14.07 25.99 -0.39
N LYS A 107 14.14 27.25 0.04
CA LYS A 107 13.19 28.30 -0.39
C LYS A 107 13.13 28.48 -1.91
N GLU A 108 14.28 28.32 -2.58
CA GLU A 108 14.41 28.40 -4.04
C GLU A 108 13.59 27.31 -4.74
N VAL A 109 13.62 26.08 -4.22
CA VAL A 109 12.81 24.97 -4.75
C VAL A 109 11.34 25.16 -4.39
N ARG A 110 11.06 25.62 -3.16
CA ARG A 110 9.69 25.92 -2.74
C ARG A 110 8.99 26.90 -3.69
N SER A 111 9.68 27.92 -4.19
CA SER A 111 9.08 28.85 -5.16
C SER A 111 8.74 28.21 -6.52
N LEU A 112 9.30 27.05 -6.83
CA LEU A 112 9.05 26.26 -8.05
C LEU A 112 7.97 25.18 -7.84
N LEU A 113 7.65 24.84 -6.59
CA LEU A 113 6.60 23.88 -6.26
C LEU A 113 5.24 24.58 -6.27
N SER A 114 4.50 24.39 -7.36
CA SER A 114 3.09 24.73 -7.45
C SER A 114 2.27 23.49 -7.81
N PRO A 115 0.93 23.49 -7.62
CA PRO A 115 0.07 22.40 -8.07
C PRO A 115 0.31 22.01 -9.55
N GLU A 116 0.59 23.00 -10.39
CA GLU A 116 0.90 22.81 -11.82
C GLU A 116 2.19 22.04 -12.05
N THR A 117 3.16 22.09 -11.13
CA THR A 117 4.43 21.37 -11.24
C THR A 117 4.22 19.85 -11.20
N ALA A 118 3.35 19.36 -10.31
CA ALA A 118 3.02 17.94 -10.23
C ALA A 118 2.28 17.46 -11.49
N ILE A 119 1.32 18.25 -11.98
CA ILE A 119 0.57 17.98 -13.22
C ILE A 119 1.52 17.94 -14.42
N ARG A 120 2.45 18.88 -14.53
CA ARG A 120 3.46 18.89 -15.61
C ARG A 120 4.29 17.61 -15.64
N TYR A 121 4.78 17.16 -14.49
CA TYR A 121 5.54 15.90 -14.43
C TYR A 121 4.68 14.68 -14.70
N HIS A 122 3.43 14.71 -14.26
CA HIS A 122 2.45 13.66 -14.54
C HIS A 122 2.25 13.52 -16.06
N ASP A 123 1.98 14.62 -16.76
CA ASP A 123 1.74 14.62 -18.20
C ASP A 123 2.94 14.12 -19.00
N ILE A 124 4.16 14.49 -18.59
CA ILE A 124 5.40 13.96 -19.18
C ILE A 124 5.53 12.45 -18.91
N CYS A 125 5.18 11.99 -17.71
CA CYS A 125 5.18 10.57 -17.39
C CYS A 125 4.18 9.80 -18.25
N ILE A 126 2.96 10.32 -18.42
CA ILE A 126 1.91 9.72 -19.25
C ILE A 126 2.34 9.70 -20.72
N SER A 127 3.00 10.74 -21.24
CA SER A 127 3.48 10.73 -22.63
C SER A 127 4.47 9.59 -22.88
N TYR A 128 5.38 9.33 -21.93
CA TYR A 128 6.26 8.16 -22.01
C TYR A 128 5.47 6.85 -21.93
N LEU A 129 4.52 6.70 -21.00
CA LEU A 129 3.69 5.49 -20.92
C LEU A 129 2.93 5.21 -22.23
N PHE A 130 2.42 6.26 -22.86
CA PHE A 130 1.74 6.18 -24.14
C PHE A 130 2.68 5.75 -25.27
N GLU A 131 3.90 6.29 -25.34
CA GLU A 131 4.90 5.85 -26.32
C GLU A 131 5.23 4.36 -26.15
N ILE A 132 5.42 3.90 -24.90
CA ILE A 132 5.72 2.50 -24.57
C ILE A 132 4.58 1.57 -24.99
N SER A 133 3.33 1.96 -24.72
CA SER A 133 2.17 1.11 -25.04
C SER A 133 1.97 0.88 -26.54
N HIS A 134 2.60 1.68 -27.41
CA HIS A 134 2.51 1.58 -28.86
C HIS A 134 3.70 0.85 -29.50
N ASP A 135 4.75 0.46 -28.75
CA ASP A 135 5.83 -0.37 -29.28
C ASP A 135 5.43 -1.86 -29.20
N PRO A 136 5.20 -2.54 -30.33
CA PRO A 136 4.81 -3.96 -30.34
C PRO A 136 5.92 -4.90 -29.86
N GLU A 137 7.16 -4.42 -29.77
CA GLU A 137 8.32 -5.17 -29.28
C GLU A 137 8.64 -4.89 -27.80
N GLU A 138 7.89 -3.99 -27.14
CA GLU A 138 8.03 -3.74 -25.70
C GLU A 138 7.25 -4.77 -24.90
N GLU A 139 7.98 -5.71 -24.31
CA GLU A 139 7.45 -6.55 -23.24
C GLU A 139 7.38 -5.69 -21.97
N TYR A 140 6.18 -5.53 -21.38
CA TYR A 140 5.93 -4.71 -20.20
C TYR A 140 7.05 -4.81 -19.15
N ASN A 141 7.90 -3.78 -19.08
CA ASN A 141 9.05 -3.74 -18.17
C ASN A 141 8.61 -3.38 -16.75
N GLU A 142 9.25 -3.98 -15.75
CA GLU A 142 9.05 -3.68 -14.33
C GLU A 142 9.23 -2.19 -13.94
N ASP A 143 10.02 -1.41 -14.70
CA ASP A 143 10.14 0.05 -14.53
C ASP A 143 8.79 0.74 -14.74
N VAL A 144 8.03 0.30 -15.75
CA VAL A 144 6.72 0.82 -16.10
C VAL A 144 5.67 0.39 -15.07
N LEU A 145 5.74 -0.87 -14.59
CA LEU A 145 4.90 -1.35 -13.48
C LEU A 145 5.10 -0.50 -12.23
N THR A 146 6.36 -0.22 -11.92
CA THR A 146 6.75 0.56 -10.75
C THR A 146 6.27 2.01 -10.89
N ALA A 147 6.45 2.61 -12.06
CA ALA A 147 5.93 3.95 -12.36
C ALA A 147 4.41 4.02 -12.20
N ALA A 148 3.66 3.08 -12.78
CA ALA A 148 2.20 3.00 -12.64
C ALA A 148 1.77 2.86 -11.17
N THR A 149 2.50 2.07 -10.38
CA THR A 149 2.25 1.91 -8.93
C THR A 149 2.47 3.21 -8.15
N ILE A 150 3.46 4.01 -8.54
CA ILE A 150 3.76 5.33 -7.94
C ILE A 150 2.72 6.37 -8.36
N LEU A 151 2.32 6.40 -9.63
CA LEU A 151 1.26 7.29 -10.10
C LEU A 151 -0.07 6.99 -9.41
N ARG A 152 -0.38 5.70 -9.21
CA ARG A 152 -1.56 5.29 -8.46
C ARG A 152 -1.55 5.83 -7.02
N PHE A 153 -0.40 5.80 -6.36
CA PHE A 153 -0.25 6.41 -5.03
C PHE A 153 -0.50 7.92 -5.06
N TYR A 154 0.02 8.62 -6.07
CA TYR A 154 -0.22 10.06 -6.27
C TYR A 154 -1.72 10.36 -6.42
N GLU A 155 -2.46 9.58 -7.22
CA GLU A 155 -3.92 9.74 -7.37
C GLU A 155 -4.67 9.57 -6.04
N GLN A 156 -4.27 8.58 -5.23
CA GLN A 156 -4.87 8.33 -3.91
C GLN A 156 -4.65 9.51 -2.96
N ILE A 157 -3.50 10.16 -3.05
CA ILE A 157 -3.19 11.35 -2.25
C ILE A 157 -3.94 12.57 -2.78
N GLU A 158 -3.99 12.83 -4.08
CA GLU A 158 -4.55 14.05 -4.67
C GLU A 158 -6.08 14.08 -4.71
N ALA A 159 -6.76 12.98 -5.04
CA ALA A 159 -8.17 13.09 -5.40
C ALA A 159 -8.96 11.78 -5.19
N PRO A 160 -9.20 11.36 -3.93
CA PRO A 160 -9.93 10.11 -3.64
C PRO A 160 -11.37 10.09 -4.17
N SER A 161 -11.96 11.26 -4.48
CA SER A 161 -13.33 11.40 -4.99
C SER A 161 -13.43 11.68 -6.50
N LEU A 162 -12.30 11.95 -7.17
CA LEU A 162 -12.23 12.39 -8.57
C LEU A 162 -11.22 11.56 -9.40
N GLY A 163 -10.54 10.59 -8.80
CA GLY A 163 -9.64 9.69 -9.51
C GLY A 163 -10.39 9.04 -10.67
N ASP A 164 -9.95 9.34 -11.89
CA ASP A 164 -10.50 8.76 -13.10
C ASP A 164 -10.50 7.23 -12.96
N PRO A 165 -11.67 6.59 -12.95
CA PRO A 165 -11.77 5.14 -12.90
C PRO A 165 -10.93 4.44 -13.99
N GLU A 166 -10.70 5.11 -15.12
CA GLU A 166 -9.91 4.59 -16.23
C GLU A 166 -8.41 4.55 -15.94
N ALA A 167 -7.81 5.58 -15.34
CA ALA A 167 -6.38 5.60 -14.99
C ALA A 167 -6.01 4.48 -14.01
N TYR A 168 -6.87 4.28 -13.01
CA TYR A 168 -6.74 3.19 -12.05
C TYR A 168 -6.94 1.80 -12.70
N LEU A 169 -7.91 1.65 -13.60
CA LEU A 169 -8.10 0.41 -14.37
C LEU A 169 -6.90 0.10 -15.26
N ASN A 170 -6.29 1.12 -15.87
CA ASN A 170 -5.09 0.97 -16.69
C ASN A 170 -3.89 0.49 -15.85
N ALA A 171 -3.68 1.03 -14.65
CA ALA A 171 -2.63 0.57 -13.74
C ALA A 171 -2.83 -0.89 -13.30
N ILE A 172 -4.08 -1.32 -13.08
CA ILE A 172 -4.40 -2.71 -12.78
C ILE A 172 -4.18 -3.62 -13.99
N GLN A 173 -4.70 -3.24 -15.17
CA GLN A 173 -4.51 -4.01 -16.39
C GLN A 173 -3.02 -4.18 -16.69
N PHE A 174 -2.23 -3.13 -16.46
CA PHE A 174 -0.79 -3.16 -16.55
C PHE A 174 -0.17 -4.19 -15.60
N ASN A 175 -0.56 -4.19 -14.32
CA ASN A 175 -0.10 -5.16 -13.33
C ASN A 175 -0.41 -6.60 -13.77
N VAL A 176 -1.66 -6.86 -14.18
CA VAL A 176 -2.09 -8.19 -14.64
C VAL A 176 -1.32 -8.65 -15.87
N ASN A 177 -1.20 -7.79 -16.88
CA ASN A 177 -0.49 -8.11 -18.13
C ASN A 177 1.01 -8.35 -17.89
N THR A 178 1.62 -7.66 -16.92
CA THR A 178 3.05 -7.78 -16.61
C THR A 178 3.38 -9.06 -15.84
N GLN A 179 2.45 -9.59 -15.04
CA GLN A 179 2.74 -10.80 -14.25
C GLN A 179 2.77 -12.07 -15.11
N GLN A 180 1.93 -12.18 -16.15
CA GLN A 180 1.80 -13.36 -17.02
C GLN A 180 1.69 -14.74 -16.29
N ASP A 181 1.35 -14.73 -15.00
CA ASP A 181 1.25 -15.91 -14.12
C ASP A 181 0.03 -15.78 -13.22
N GLU A 182 -1.03 -16.55 -13.50
CA GLU A 182 -2.26 -16.60 -12.69
C GLU A 182 -2.03 -17.10 -11.25
N SER A 183 -0.87 -17.69 -10.98
CA SER A 183 -0.47 -18.15 -9.66
C SER A 183 0.45 -17.19 -8.91
N PHE A 184 0.71 -15.99 -9.46
CA PHE A 184 1.57 -15.00 -8.82
C PHE A 184 1.07 -14.63 -7.41
N TYR A 185 -0.22 -14.28 -7.28
CA TYR A 185 -0.87 -14.02 -6.00
C TYR A 185 -1.37 -15.31 -5.34
N ALA A 186 -0.53 -16.34 -5.30
CA ALA A 186 -0.77 -17.56 -4.55
C ALA A 186 -0.02 -17.56 -3.21
N TRP A 187 -0.69 -18.00 -2.15
CA TRP A 187 -0.18 -18.10 -0.78
C TRP A 187 1.22 -18.75 -0.68
N PHE A 188 1.49 -19.78 -1.48
CA PHE A 188 2.78 -20.49 -1.48
C PHE A 188 3.87 -19.81 -2.29
N LYS A 189 3.50 -19.05 -3.33
CA LYS A 189 4.44 -18.42 -4.27
C LYS A 189 4.76 -16.97 -3.94
N ILE A 190 4.00 -16.34 -3.04
CA ILE A 190 4.14 -14.92 -2.68
C ILE A 190 5.41 -14.57 -1.89
N HIS A 191 6.33 -15.53 -1.67
CA HIS A 191 7.62 -15.26 -1.03
C HIS A 191 8.55 -14.43 -1.93
N GLY A 192 8.32 -14.44 -3.24
CA GLY A 192 9.07 -13.65 -4.21
C GLY A 192 10.47 -14.19 -4.54
N PRO A 193 11.09 -13.71 -5.62
CA PRO A 193 12.45 -14.10 -5.97
C PRO A 193 13.47 -13.52 -4.97
N SER A 194 14.72 -14.00 -5.05
CA SER A 194 15.83 -13.32 -4.40
C SER A 194 16.02 -11.91 -4.97
N ARG A 195 16.53 -10.99 -4.15
CA ARG A 195 16.94 -9.65 -4.59
C ARG A 195 17.87 -9.74 -5.81
N ASP A 196 17.58 -8.94 -6.84
CA ASP A 196 18.46 -8.80 -7.99
C ASP A 196 19.85 -8.27 -7.57
N ILE A 197 20.92 -8.85 -8.12
CA ILE A 197 22.30 -8.48 -7.79
C ILE A 197 22.64 -7.09 -8.34
N ASN A 198 22.12 -6.78 -9.53
CA ASN A 198 22.32 -5.51 -10.21
C ASN A 198 21.00 -4.73 -10.19
N VAL A 199 21.01 -3.51 -9.66
CA VAL A 199 19.85 -2.59 -9.64
C VAL A 199 19.36 -2.25 -11.06
N HIS A 200 20.23 -2.40 -12.05
CA HIS A 200 19.92 -2.19 -13.47
C HIS A 200 19.70 -3.49 -14.25
N ALA A 201 19.48 -4.63 -13.58
CA ALA A 201 19.13 -5.88 -14.25
C ALA A 201 17.85 -5.71 -15.09
N CYS A 202 17.83 -6.34 -16.26
CA CYS A 202 16.67 -6.38 -17.15
C CYS A 202 16.51 -7.83 -17.66
N PRO A 203 15.45 -8.56 -17.25
CA PRO A 203 14.40 -8.13 -16.32
C PRO A 203 14.90 -8.02 -14.87
N SER A 204 14.41 -7.02 -14.13
CA SER A 204 14.49 -6.96 -12.66
C SER A 204 13.24 -7.60 -12.04
N VAL A 205 13.34 -8.90 -11.79
CA VAL A 205 12.22 -9.71 -11.28
C VAL A 205 11.90 -9.34 -9.84
N SER A 206 12.89 -8.97 -9.02
CA SER A 206 12.64 -8.63 -7.62
C SER A 206 11.97 -7.26 -7.47
N LEU A 207 12.29 -6.27 -8.32
CA LEU A 207 11.54 -5.01 -8.36
C LEU A 207 10.11 -5.24 -8.84
N ARG A 208 9.91 -6.03 -9.90
CA ARG A 208 8.56 -6.38 -10.39
C ARG A 208 7.69 -6.94 -9.28
N HIS A 209 8.26 -7.85 -8.49
CA HIS A 209 7.58 -8.46 -7.36
C HIS A 209 7.24 -7.42 -6.28
N SER A 210 8.18 -6.54 -5.93
CA SER A 210 7.94 -5.45 -4.96
C SER A 210 6.83 -4.50 -5.41
N ALA A 211 6.83 -4.06 -6.67
CA ALA A 211 5.78 -3.22 -7.23
C ALA A 211 4.40 -3.90 -7.17
N ALA A 212 4.35 -5.21 -7.47
CA ALA A 212 3.13 -6.00 -7.37
C ALA A 212 2.59 -6.14 -5.94
N LEU A 213 3.47 -6.31 -4.93
CA LEU A 213 3.07 -6.32 -3.51
C LEU A 213 2.49 -4.97 -3.08
N SER A 214 3.06 -3.86 -3.54
CA SER A 214 2.51 -2.54 -3.25
C SER A 214 1.15 -2.33 -3.93
N ALA A 215 1.01 -2.73 -5.19
CA ALA A 215 -0.27 -2.67 -5.90
C ALA A 215 -1.35 -3.53 -5.22
N LEU A 216 -1.00 -4.73 -4.76
CA LEU A 216 -1.88 -5.61 -3.97
C LEU A 216 -2.44 -4.88 -2.73
N ARG A 217 -1.58 -4.22 -1.96
CA ARG A 217 -2.03 -3.49 -0.76
C ARG A 217 -2.87 -2.25 -1.08
N GLN A 218 -2.47 -1.46 -2.08
CA GLN A 218 -3.28 -0.33 -2.54
C GLN A 218 -4.66 -0.78 -3.03
N GLU A 219 -4.74 -1.95 -3.66
CA GLU A 219 -5.99 -2.53 -4.12
C GLU A 219 -6.84 -3.05 -2.97
N ILE A 220 -6.25 -3.68 -1.96
CA ILE A 220 -6.95 -4.07 -0.72
C ILE A 220 -7.64 -2.84 -0.12
N TRP A 221 -6.91 -1.74 0.09
CA TRP A 221 -7.49 -0.50 0.62
C TRP A 221 -8.65 0.02 -0.24
N SER A 222 -8.45 0.05 -1.56
CA SER A 222 -9.45 0.56 -2.49
C SER A 222 -10.71 -0.31 -2.51
N ALA A 223 -10.58 -1.63 -2.58
CA ALA A 223 -11.70 -2.56 -2.58
C ALA A 223 -12.50 -2.52 -1.27
N PHE A 224 -11.83 -2.34 -0.11
CA PHE A 224 -12.49 -2.10 1.16
C PHE A 224 -13.28 -0.79 1.16
N LEU A 225 -12.63 0.33 0.83
CA LEU A 225 -13.23 1.67 0.91
C LEU A 225 -14.43 1.83 -0.02
N TYR A 226 -14.33 1.32 -1.25
CA TYR A 226 -15.38 1.44 -2.26
C TYR A 226 -16.34 0.24 -2.29
N GLN A 227 -16.15 -0.75 -1.41
CA GLN A 227 -16.98 -1.98 -1.32
C GLN A 227 -17.26 -2.63 -2.69
N ARG A 228 -16.21 -2.80 -3.48
CA ARG A 228 -16.30 -3.32 -4.85
C ARG A 228 -15.48 -4.59 -5.02
N GLU A 229 -15.75 -5.30 -6.10
CA GLU A 229 -14.98 -6.46 -6.50
C GLU A 229 -13.48 -6.12 -6.59
N PHE A 230 -12.67 -7.02 -6.04
CA PHE A 230 -11.21 -6.96 -6.03
C PHE A 230 -10.69 -7.34 -7.41
N ARG A 231 -9.82 -6.52 -8.01
CA ARG A 231 -9.52 -6.60 -9.45
C ARG A 231 -8.19 -7.29 -9.80
N LEU A 232 -7.34 -7.57 -8.83
CA LEU A 232 -6.09 -8.31 -9.09
C LEU A 232 -6.33 -9.82 -9.03
N PRO A 233 -5.62 -10.63 -9.85
CA PRO A 233 -5.87 -12.06 -10.02
C PRO A 233 -5.36 -12.85 -8.81
N VAL A 234 -6.20 -13.03 -7.80
CA VAL A 234 -5.91 -13.93 -6.67
C VAL A 234 -6.09 -15.38 -7.14
N SER A 235 -5.11 -16.23 -6.83
CA SER A 235 -5.15 -17.61 -7.28
C SER A 235 -6.36 -18.38 -6.69
N PRO A 236 -7.23 -18.99 -7.51
CA PRO A 236 -8.40 -19.74 -7.02
C PRO A 236 -8.00 -21.05 -6.31
N THR A 237 -6.77 -21.52 -6.51
CA THR A 237 -6.22 -22.74 -5.93
C THR A 237 -5.52 -22.52 -4.59
N ASN A 238 -5.64 -21.32 -4.01
CA ASN A 238 -5.07 -21.01 -2.70
C ASN A 238 -5.52 -22.02 -1.65
N ASP A 239 -4.54 -22.73 -1.06
CA ASP A 239 -4.75 -23.64 0.05
C ASP A 239 -4.08 -23.05 1.30
N TYR A 240 -4.91 -22.57 2.23
CA TYR A 240 -4.42 -21.99 3.48
C TYR A 240 -4.09 -23.02 4.56
N THR A 241 -4.17 -24.32 4.23
CA THR A 241 -3.88 -25.37 5.19
C THR A 241 -2.40 -25.60 5.41
N MET A 242 -1.52 -25.23 4.47
CA MET A 242 -0.08 -25.43 4.63
C MET A 242 0.62 -24.17 5.18
N CYS A 243 1.44 -24.40 6.21
CA CYS A 243 2.19 -23.37 6.95
C CYS A 243 3.65 -23.80 7.06
N ASP A 244 4.40 -23.68 5.98
CA ASP A 244 5.86 -23.79 6.04
C ASP A 244 6.45 -22.62 6.86
N PRO A 245 7.52 -22.87 7.65
CA PRO A 245 8.21 -21.82 8.38
C PRO A 245 8.68 -20.70 7.45
N ALA A 246 8.34 -19.46 7.79
CA ALA A 246 8.60 -18.29 6.97
C ALA A 246 9.02 -17.09 7.83
N ASN A 247 9.75 -16.15 7.24
CA ASN A 247 10.05 -14.87 7.89
C ASN A 247 8.79 -13.97 7.96
N ASP A 248 8.88 -12.86 8.69
CA ASP A 248 7.75 -11.94 8.91
C ASP A 248 7.22 -11.30 7.63
N PHE A 249 8.10 -10.94 6.67
CA PHE A 249 7.71 -10.42 5.35
C PHE A 249 6.88 -11.41 4.53
N ILE A 250 7.33 -12.67 4.44
CA ILE A 250 6.58 -13.72 3.72
C ILE A 250 5.24 -13.95 4.40
N TRP A 251 5.20 -14.01 5.74
CA TRP A 251 3.94 -14.12 6.47
C TRP A 251 3.00 -12.95 6.22
N THR A 252 3.51 -11.72 6.18
CA THR A 252 2.69 -10.54 5.87
C THR A 252 2.13 -10.64 4.46
N ASN A 253 2.95 -10.97 3.47
CA ASN A 253 2.50 -11.11 2.08
C ASN A 253 1.44 -12.21 1.90
N ARG A 254 1.58 -13.33 2.62
CA ARG A 254 0.56 -14.39 2.71
C ARG A 254 -0.76 -13.87 3.27
N ILE A 255 -0.72 -13.09 4.35
CA ILE A 255 -1.92 -12.46 4.94
C ILE A 255 -2.56 -11.50 3.94
N LEU A 256 -1.78 -10.70 3.19
CA LEU A 256 -2.31 -9.82 2.16
C LEU A 256 -3.07 -10.60 1.08
N VAL A 257 -2.52 -11.73 0.60
CA VAL A 257 -3.20 -12.62 -0.35
C VAL A 257 -4.50 -13.19 0.23
N TRP A 258 -4.50 -13.61 1.49
CA TRP A 258 -5.70 -14.10 2.16
C TRP A 258 -6.78 -13.01 2.31
N VAL A 259 -6.40 -11.77 2.61
CA VAL A 259 -7.35 -10.64 2.66
C VAL A 259 -7.89 -10.31 1.27
N ALA A 260 -7.06 -10.34 0.24
CA ALA A 260 -7.51 -10.17 -1.14
C ALA A 260 -8.54 -11.24 -1.55
N ASP A 261 -8.31 -12.49 -1.13
CA ASP A 261 -9.24 -13.59 -1.33
C ASP A 261 -10.56 -13.43 -0.56
N LEU A 262 -10.50 -12.89 0.65
CA LEU A 262 -11.69 -12.50 1.41
C LEU A 262 -12.48 -11.39 0.73
N LEU A 263 -11.82 -10.42 0.11
CA LEU A 263 -12.49 -9.34 -0.64
C LEU A 263 -13.20 -9.88 -1.88
N LEU A 264 -12.58 -10.80 -2.62
CA LEU A 264 -13.25 -11.53 -3.70
C LEU A 264 -14.47 -12.30 -3.21
N PHE A 265 -14.36 -12.99 -2.07
CA PHE A 265 -15.49 -13.68 -1.46
C PHE A 265 -16.62 -12.73 -1.03
N CYS A 266 -16.30 -11.56 -0.49
CA CYS A 266 -17.30 -10.61 0.02
C CYS A 266 -17.99 -9.82 -1.09
N PHE A 267 -17.23 -9.34 -2.09
CA PHE A 267 -17.70 -8.38 -3.09
C PHE A 267 -17.73 -8.91 -4.53
N GLY A 268 -17.27 -10.15 -4.77
CA GLY A 268 -17.38 -10.81 -6.06
C GLY A 268 -18.80 -11.33 -6.36
N ASP A 269 -18.95 -11.97 -7.52
CA ASP A 269 -20.22 -12.53 -8.01
C ASP A 269 -20.69 -13.75 -7.18
N ASN A 270 -21.31 -13.44 -6.04
CA ASN A 270 -21.83 -14.40 -5.08
C ASN A 270 -23.05 -15.20 -5.57
N HIS A 271 -23.64 -14.86 -6.72
CA HIS A 271 -24.80 -15.58 -7.26
C HIS A 271 -24.44 -16.95 -7.86
N ARG A 272 -23.14 -17.22 -8.04
CA ARG A 272 -22.65 -18.49 -8.60
C ARG A 272 -22.59 -19.63 -7.60
N TRP A 273 -22.68 -19.34 -6.30
CA TRP A 273 -22.51 -20.35 -5.26
C TRP A 273 -23.84 -20.70 -4.59
N SER A 274 -24.07 -22.00 -4.42
CA SER A 274 -25.08 -22.48 -3.48
C SER A 274 -24.75 -22.05 -2.04
N ALA A 275 -25.77 -22.06 -1.17
CA ALA A 275 -25.57 -21.74 0.25
C ALA A 275 -24.53 -22.63 0.92
N GLU A 276 -24.46 -23.91 0.51
CA GLU A 276 -23.50 -24.89 1.02
C GLU A 276 -22.08 -24.58 0.53
N GLU A 277 -21.88 -24.33 -0.76
CA GLU A 277 -20.56 -23.96 -1.30
C GLU A 277 -20.04 -22.66 -0.67
N ARG A 278 -20.92 -21.68 -0.46
CA ARG A 278 -20.57 -20.42 0.21
C ARG A 278 -20.16 -20.66 1.67
N LEU A 279 -20.85 -21.54 2.39
CA LEU A 279 -20.50 -21.90 3.76
C LEU A 279 -19.17 -22.64 3.83
N GLN A 280 -18.92 -23.58 2.92
CA GLN A 280 -17.64 -24.29 2.83
C GLN A 280 -16.49 -23.33 2.51
N ARG A 281 -16.70 -22.40 1.58
CA ARG A 281 -15.72 -21.38 1.21
C ARG A 281 -15.39 -20.44 2.37
N TRP A 282 -16.42 -19.94 3.04
CA TRP A 282 -16.26 -19.12 4.25
C TRP A 282 -15.50 -19.88 5.34
N SER A 283 -15.86 -21.14 5.57
CA SER A 283 -15.21 -22.00 6.58
C SER A 283 -13.73 -22.18 6.27
N LYS A 284 -13.37 -22.42 5.00
CA LYS A 284 -11.97 -22.49 4.56
C LYS A 284 -11.20 -21.20 4.88
N LEU A 285 -11.78 -20.03 4.59
CA LEU A 285 -11.16 -18.73 4.89
C LEU A 285 -11.05 -18.47 6.40
N LYS A 286 -12.06 -18.89 7.17
CA LYS A 286 -12.11 -18.76 8.63
C LYS A 286 -11.00 -19.55 9.32
N THR A 287 -10.61 -20.70 8.78
CA THR A 287 -9.54 -21.53 9.38
C THR A 287 -8.21 -20.78 9.55
N VAL A 288 -7.91 -19.81 8.69
CA VAL A 288 -6.70 -18.97 8.79
C VAL A 288 -6.73 -18.13 10.06
N GLU A 289 -7.89 -17.54 10.36
CA GLU A 289 -8.09 -16.67 11.51
C GLU A 289 -8.11 -17.46 12.83
N GLU A 290 -8.67 -18.68 12.82
CA GLU A 290 -8.65 -19.62 13.95
C GLU A 290 -7.22 -20.07 14.25
N ARG A 291 -6.47 -20.52 13.23
CA ARG A 291 -5.07 -20.89 13.38
C ARG A 291 -4.20 -19.73 13.83
N TRP A 292 -4.48 -18.51 13.37
CA TRP A 292 -3.78 -17.32 13.83
C TRP A 292 -4.00 -17.06 15.33
N LYS A 293 -5.17 -17.41 15.87
CA LYS A 293 -5.43 -17.32 17.32
C LYS A 293 -4.69 -18.42 18.10
N GLU A 294 -4.71 -19.64 17.60
CA GLU A 294 -4.13 -20.81 18.28
C GLU A 294 -2.59 -20.85 18.21
N ALA A 295 -2.03 -20.55 17.04
CA ALA A 295 -0.63 -20.74 16.69
C ALA A 295 -0.06 -19.51 15.95
N LYS A 296 -0.22 -18.33 16.54
CA LYS A 296 0.35 -17.09 16.00
C LYS A 296 1.88 -17.23 15.79
N PRO A 297 2.43 -16.88 14.61
CA PRO A 297 3.88 -16.93 14.41
C PRO A 297 4.61 -16.04 15.40
N ALA A 298 5.76 -16.51 15.92
CA ALA A 298 6.52 -15.82 16.97
C ALA A 298 6.82 -14.32 16.68
N PRO A 299 7.16 -13.91 15.43
CA PRO A 299 7.38 -12.49 15.11
C PRO A 299 6.17 -11.57 15.34
N TYR A 300 4.96 -12.12 15.39
CA TYR A 300 3.72 -11.36 15.62
C TYR A 300 3.27 -11.38 17.08
N LYS A 301 4.06 -11.96 17.98
CA LYS A 301 3.88 -11.73 19.41
C LYS A 301 4.32 -10.29 19.71
N PRO A 302 3.45 -9.44 20.29
CA PRO A 302 3.83 -8.06 20.57
C PRO A 302 4.97 -8.02 21.60
N ILE A 303 5.91 -7.09 21.41
CA ILE A 303 7.02 -6.86 22.37
C ILE A 303 6.50 -6.17 23.64
N HIS A 304 5.40 -5.42 23.50
CA HIS A 304 4.67 -4.79 24.60
C HIS A 304 3.18 -4.79 24.28
N TYR A 305 2.36 -5.10 25.29
CA TYR A 305 0.91 -5.02 25.21
C TYR A 305 0.36 -4.33 26.45
N ARG A 306 -0.49 -3.34 26.24
CA ARG A 306 -1.36 -2.78 27.28
C ARG A 306 -2.76 -2.60 26.71
N ASP A 307 -3.76 -3.00 27.48
CA ASP A 307 -5.15 -2.81 27.07
C ASP A 307 -5.54 -1.32 27.09
N ARG A 308 -6.67 -0.99 26.46
CA ARG A 308 -7.23 0.36 26.51
C ARG A 308 -7.63 0.72 27.94
N GLU A 309 -7.53 2.00 28.26
CA GLU A 309 -7.92 2.56 29.56
C GLU A 309 -8.72 3.84 29.33
N PRO A 310 -10.02 3.72 28.99
CA PRO A 310 -10.86 4.86 28.62
C PRO A 310 -10.96 5.93 29.70
N THR A 311 -10.87 5.54 30.97
CA THR A 311 -10.92 6.45 32.15
C THR A 311 -9.78 7.47 32.19
N VAL A 312 -8.67 7.23 31.49
CA VAL A 312 -7.52 8.15 31.38
C VAL A 312 -7.32 8.66 29.95
N GLY A 313 -8.34 8.55 29.10
CA GLY A 313 -8.30 9.03 27.71
C GLY A 313 -7.53 8.11 26.74
N LYS A 314 -7.20 6.88 27.15
CA LYS A 314 -6.50 5.90 26.28
C LYS A 314 -7.52 4.96 25.64
N HIS A 315 -8.09 5.39 24.52
CA HIS A 315 -9.19 4.68 23.85
C HIS A 315 -8.74 3.48 23.00
N PHE A 316 -7.46 3.40 22.64
CA PHE A 316 -6.90 2.29 21.87
C PHE A 316 -5.90 1.48 22.71
N PRO A 317 -5.78 0.16 22.48
CA PRO A 317 -4.76 -0.65 23.11
C PRO A 317 -3.36 -0.29 22.58
N GLU A 318 -2.35 -0.41 23.43
CA GLU A 318 -0.95 -0.27 23.02
C GLU A 318 -0.41 -1.62 22.57
N ILE A 319 -0.07 -1.74 21.29
CA ILE A 319 0.41 -2.99 20.70
C ILE A 319 1.70 -2.71 19.93
N TRP A 320 2.84 -3.04 20.53
CA TRP A 320 4.16 -2.76 19.94
C TRP A 320 4.68 -3.98 19.19
N HIS A 321 5.15 -3.76 17.97
CA HIS A 321 5.83 -4.74 17.13
C HIS A 321 7.26 -4.26 16.81
N MET A 322 8.09 -5.16 16.28
CA MET A 322 9.49 -4.87 16.03
C MET A 322 9.72 -4.05 14.76
N ASN A 323 8.80 -4.13 13.79
CA ASN A 323 8.89 -3.42 12.52
C ASN A 323 7.51 -3.20 11.89
N GLY A 324 7.45 -2.31 10.88
CA GLY A 324 6.21 -1.96 10.17
C GLY A 324 5.58 -3.12 9.39
N CYS A 325 6.36 -4.10 8.92
CA CYS A 325 5.81 -5.26 8.22
C CYS A 325 4.93 -6.10 9.16
N GLN A 326 5.39 -6.36 10.38
CA GLN A 326 4.62 -7.08 11.40
C GLN A 326 3.33 -6.34 11.76
N VAL A 327 3.39 -5.00 11.85
CA VAL A 327 2.22 -4.14 12.05
C VAL A 327 1.24 -4.32 10.89
N ALA A 328 1.71 -4.26 9.65
CA ALA A 328 0.87 -4.45 8.47
C ALA A 328 0.20 -5.82 8.48
N GLY A 329 0.94 -6.92 8.69
CA GLY A 329 0.36 -8.26 8.76
C GLY A 329 -0.68 -8.38 9.90
N ALA A 330 -0.39 -7.83 11.08
CA ALA A 330 -1.34 -7.84 12.19
C ALA A 330 -2.61 -7.02 11.89
N GLN A 331 -2.49 -5.86 11.25
CA GLN A 331 -3.64 -5.05 10.88
C GLN A 331 -4.49 -5.73 9.79
N HIS A 332 -3.87 -6.36 8.80
CA HIS A 332 -4.60 -7.07 7.75
C HIS A 332 -5.33 -8.32 8.29
N ILE A 333 -4.85 -8.94 9.37
CA ILE A 333 -5.65 -9.93 10.12
C ILE A 333 -6.92 -9.32 10.70
N GLU A 334 -6.86 -8.13 11.29
CA GLU A 334 -8.05 -7.46 11.85
C GLU A 334 -9.02 -7.02 10.73
N LEU A 335 -8.52 -6.56 9.59
CA LEU A 335 -9.36 -6.31 8.39
C LEU A 335 -10.03 -7.60 7.88
N GLY A 336 -9.30 -8.71 7.84
CA GLY A 336 -9.87 -10.00 7.47
C GLY A 336 -10.93 -10.49 8.46
N ARG A 337 -10.77 -10.21 9.75
CA ARG A 337 -11.80 -10.48 10.77
C ARG A 337 -13.08 -9.69 10.53
N ILE A 338 -12.96 -8.39 10.19
CA ILE A 338 -14.10 -7.56 9.82
C ILE A 338 -14.86 -8.21 8.65
N LEU A 339 -14.16 -8.57 7.57
CA LEU A 339 -14.78 -9.23 6.40
C LEU A 339 -15.44 -10.57 6.77
N LEU A 340 -14.77 -11.41 7.55
CA LEU A 340 -15.33 -12.69 7.99
C LEU A 340 -16.59 -12.51 8.85
N ALA A 341 -16.62 -11.51 9.72
CA ALA A 341 -17.72 -11.24 10.62
C ALA A 341 -18.98 -10.77 9.87
N VAL A 342 -18.82 -9.90 8.87
CA VAL A 342 -19.94 -9.38 8.06
C VAL A 342 -20.42 -10.36 6.99
N SER A 343 -19.55 -11.28 6.55
CA SER A 343 -19.85 -12.22 5.47
C SER A 343 -20.26 -13.62 5.91
N ASP A 344 -20.38 -13.88 7.22
CA ASP A 344 -20.75 -15.21 7.78
C ASP A 344 -22.13 -15.68 7.27
N PRO A 345 -22.19 -16.74 6.43
CA PRO A 345 -23.44 -17.23 5.86
C PRO A 345 -24.44 -17.72 6.92
N ARG A 346 -23.96 -18.15 8.10
CA ARG A 346 -24.81 -18.63 9.20
C ARG A 346 -25.60 -17.50 9.85
N ARG A 347 -25.16 -16.24 9.67
CA ARG A 347 -25.86 -15.05 10.16
C ARG A 347 -27.01 -14.62 9.23
N ALA A 348 -27.15 -15.20 8.03
CA ALA A 348 -28.22 -14.86 7.09
C ALA A 348 -29.63 -15.25 7.58
N SER A 349 -29.75 -16.17 8.56
CA SER A 349 -31.03 -16.53 9.17
C SER A 349 -31.43 -15.51 10.26
N ARG A 350 -32.15 -14.47 9.84
CA ARG A 350 -32.50 -13.28 10.65
C ARG A 350 -33.70 -13.44 11.59
N LEU A 351 -34.46 -14.52 11.49
CA LEU A 351 -35.69 -14.71 12.29
C LEU A 351 -35.44 -15.65 13.47
N GLY A 352 -35.68 -15.15 14.70
CA GLY A 352 -35.67 -15.98 15.92
C GLY A 352 -35.17 -15.28 17.18
N LEU A 353 -35.34 -15.95 18.32
CA LEU A 353 -34.79 -15.52 19.60
C LEU A 353 -33.26 -15.38 19.50
N GLY A 354 -32.72 -14.23 19.92
CA GLY A 354 -31.29 -13.94 19.91
C GLY A 354 -30.75 -13.18 18.70
N ALA A 355 -31.58 -12.75 17.75
CA ALA A 355 -31.14 -11.89 16.64
C ALA A 355 -30.48 -10.58 17.14
N LEU A 356 -31.12 -9.88 18.08
CA LEU A 356 -30.55 -8.66 18.70
C LEU A 356 -29.21 -8.91 19.40
N SER A 357 -29.05 -10.04 20.07
CA SER A 357 -27.80 -10.40 20.73
C SER A 357 -26.68 -10.69 19.72
N ARG A 358 -27.02 -11.26 18.57
CA ARG A 358 -26.06 -11.49 17.46
C ARG A 358 -25.63 -10.18 16.82
N ASP A 359 -26.57 -9.25 16.60
CA ASP A 359 -26.24 -7.92 16.05
C ASP A 359 -25.32 -7.15 17.00
N LYS A 360 -25.60 -7.18 18.30
CA LYS A 360 -24.71 -6.60 19.32
C LYS A 360 -23.32 -7.24 19.33
N ALA A 361 -23.25 -8.57 19.21
CA ALA A 361 -21.97 -9.29 19.17
C ALA A 361 -21.17 -8.95 17.90
N LEU A 362 -21.83 -8.80 16.74
CA LEU A 362 -21.20 -8.33 15.52
C LEU A 362 -20.64 -6.91 15.71
N VAL A 363 -21.46 -5.98 16.19
CA VAL A 363 -21.03 -4.60 16.44
C VAL A 363 -19.82 -4.56 17.38
N GLN A 364 -19.84 -5.33 18.46
CA GLN A 364 -18.70 -5.43 19.38
C GLN A 364 -17.44 -5.96 18.69
N GLU A 365 -17.57 -7.03 17.89
CA GLU A 365 -16.46 -7.62 17.12
C GLU A 365 -15.85 -6.60 16.14
N LEU A 366 -16.68 -5.82 15.44
CA LEU A 366 -16.23 -4.77 14.51
C LEU A 366 -15.52 -3.62 15.23
N GLN A 367 -16.07 -3.16 16.35
CA GLN A 367 -15.43 -2.12 17.15
C GLN A 367 -14.08 -2.59 17.71
N ASP A 368 -13.99 -3.82 18.21
CA ASP A 368 -12.75 -4.37 18.77
C ASP A 368 -11.66 -4.54 17.72
N CYS A 369 -12.01 -5.00 16.51
CA CYS A 369 -11.08 -5.01 15.37
C CYS A 369 -10.60 -3.59 15.04
N THR A 370 -11.51 -2.61 14.99
CA THR A 370 -11.19 -1.21 14.68
C THR A 370 -10.29 -0.57 15.73
N ARG A 371 -10.55 -0.82 17.03
CA ARG A 371 -9.69 -0.36 18.13
C ARG A 371 -8.28 -0.95 18.00
N ARG A 372 -8.17 -2.23 17.66
CA ARG A 372 -6.86 -2.89 17.45
C ARG A 372 -6.12 -2.33 16.24
N LEU A 373 -6.83 -2.05 15.14
CA LEU A 373 -6.25 -1.37 13.97
C LEU A 373 -5.65 -0.01 14.34
N CYS A 374 -6.41 0.80 15.08
CA CYS A 374 -5.96 2.11 15.58
C CYS A 374 -4.78 1.96 16.55
N GLY A 375 -4.87 1.04 17.51
CA GLY A 375 -3.82 0.75 18.48
C GLY A 375 -2.50 0.35 17.83
N LEU A 376 -2.55 -0.52 16.82
CA LEU A 376 -1.39 -0.89 16.00
C LEU A 376 -0.80 0.29 15.25
N ALA A 377 -1.62 1.21 14.73
CA ALA A 377 -1.14 2.37 14.00
C ALA A 377 -0.46 3.41 14.90
N VAL A 378 -1.04 3.71 16.07
CA VAL A 378 -0.56 4.79 16.94
C VAL A 378 0.60 4.37 17.85
N SER A 379 0.74 3.07 18.12
CA SER A 379 1.69 2.57 19.13
C SER A 379 3.04 2.15 18.57
N ASN A 380 3.25 2.25 17.26
CA ASN A 380 4.47 1.85 16.58
C ASN A 380 5.19 3.07 15.99
N PRO A 381 6.51 2.97 15.70
CA PRO A 381 7.23 4.04 15.02
C PRO A 381 6.48 4.48 13.76
N PRO A 382 6.60 5.77 13.34
CA PRO A 382 5.84 6.31 12.23
C PRO A 382 5.89 5.39 11.00
N CYS A 383 4.75 4.78 10.70
CA CYS A 383 4.52 3.91 9.55
C CYS A 383 3.23 4.41 8.89
N PRO A 384 3.31 5.30 7.89
CA PRO A 384 2.13 5.93 7.34
C PRO A 384 1.12 4.94 6.75
N ALA A 385 1.61 3.83 6.17
CA ALA A 385 0.76 2.75 5.67
C ALA A 385 -0.09 2.10 6.78
N ALA A 386 0.38 2.07 8.02
CA ALA A 386 -0.39 1.56 9.15
C ALA A 386 -1.53 2.49 9.55
N LEU A 387 -1.30 3.81 9.48
CA LEU A 387 -2.34 4.82 9.70
C LEU A 387 -3.42 4.76 8.63
N VAL A 388 -3.05 4.59 7.35
CA VAL A 388 -4.02 4.37 6.26
C VAL A 388 -4.83 3.10 6.49
N THR A 389 -4.19 2.00 6.89
CA THR A 389 -4.90 0.74 7.16
C THR A 389 -5.88 0.89 8.33
N ALA A 390 -5.54 1.67 9.36
CA ALA A 390 -6.48 2.04 10.42
C ALA A 390 -7.62 2.90 9.90
N MET A 391 -7.32 3.93 9.09
CA MET A 391 -8.32 4.78 8.44
C MET A 391 -9.32 3.97 7.61
N VAL A 392 -8.87 2.97 6.84
CA VAL A 392 -9.77 2.05 6.12
C VAL A 392 -10.74 1.34 7.07
N GLY A 393 -10.26 0.82 8.19
CA GLY A 393 -11.12 0.22 9.22
C GLY A 393 -12.10 1.22 9.83
N ILE A 394 -11.65 2.45 10.10
CA ILE A 394 -12.48 3.53 10.62
C ILE A 394 -13.57 3.94 9.62
N SER A 395 -13.25 4.05 8.33
CA SER A 395 -14.25 4.42 7.31
C SER A 395 -15.40 3.42 7.22
N ILE A 396 -15.13 2.14 7.44
CA ILE A 396 -16.14 1.07 7.31
C ILE A 396 -16.87 0.80 8.62
N CYS A 397 -16.18 0.88 9.76
CA CYS A 397 -16.74 0.49 11.06
C CYS A 397 -16.96 1.66 12.02
N GLY A 398 -16.54 2.88 11.67
CA GLY A 398 -16.58 4.05 12.55
C GLY A 398 -17.99 4.49 12.94
N GLU A 399 -18.99 4.27 12.08
CA GLU A 399 -20.39 4.55 12.40
C GLU A 399 -20.90 3.76 13.62
N TYR A 400 -20.33 2.58 13.88
CA TYR A 400 -20.73 1.76 15.02
C TYR A 400 -20.26 2.30 16.37
N PHE A 401 -19.42 3.33 16.42
CA PHE A 401 -18.93 3.93 17.67
C PHE A 401 -19.93 4.95 18.22
N THR A 402 -20.30 4.81 19.49
CA THR A 402 -21.31 5.65 20.15
C THR A 402 -20.76 6.50 21.30
N ASP A 403 -19.57 6.18 21.81
CA ASP A 403 -18.91 6.95 22.86
C ASP A 403 -18.26 8.21 22.25
N PRO A 404 -18.67 9.44 22.65
CA PRO A 404 -18.11 10.68 22.11
C PRO A 404 -16.60 10.81 22.28
N ASP A 405 -16.03 10.24 23.33
CA ASP A 405 -14.58 10.31 23.57
C ASP A 405 -13.82 9.38 22.61
N GLU A 406 -14.37 8.18 22.33
CA GLU A 406 -13.83 7.29 21.30
C GLU A 406 -13.99 7.88 19.90
N GLN A 407 -15.16 8.44 19.57
CA GLN A 407 -15.39 9.15 18.30
C GLN A 407 -14.35 10.25 18.10
N SER A 408 -14.11 11.07 19.12
CA SER A 408 -13.09 12.11 19.11
C SER A 408 -11.68 11.54 18.93
N ALA A 409 -11.38 10.38 19.51
CA ALA A 409 -10.09 9.71 19.31
C ALA A 409 -9.89 9.21 17.88
N LEU A 410 -10.95 8.71 17.23
CA LEU A 410 -10.91 8.31 15.82
C LEU A 410 -10.65 9.52 14.92
N ILE A 411 -11.37 10.63 15.14
CA ILE A 411 -11.18 11.88 14.38
C ILE A 411 -9.75 12.41 14.52
N ARG A 412 -9.19 12.45 15.74
CA ARG A 412 -7.80 12.88 15.96
C ARG A 412 -6.78 12.02 15.20
N LEU A 413 -7.02 10.72 15.07
CA LEU A 413 -6.15 9.83 14.29
C LEU A 413 -6.19 10.21 12.81
N LEU A 414 -7.40 10.44 12.27
CA LEU A 414 -7.59 10.86 10.87
C LEU A 414 -6.97 12.23 10.58
N GLU A 415 -7.21 13.22 11.45
CA GLU A 415 -6.61 14.55 11.35
C GLU A 415 -5.07 14.48 11.41
N GLY A 416 -4.52 13.63 12.29
CA GLY A 416 -3.08 13.39 12.37
C GLY A 416 -2.52 12.78 11.09
N LEU A 417 -3.21 11.80 10.50
CA LEU A 417 -2.85 11.21 9.21
C LEU A 417 -2.84 12.25 8.08
N GLU A 418 -3.83 13.14 8.02
CA GLU A 418 -3.88 14.20 7.02
C GLU A 418 -2.80 15.26 7.24
N TRP A 419 -2.64 15.72 8.47
CA TRP A 419 -1.63 16.71 8.82
C TRP A 419 -0.21 16.19 8.59
N ASP A 420 0.13 15.00 9.09
CA ASP A 420 1.49 14.49 9.08
C ASP A 420 1.95 13.91 7.75
N HIS A 421 1.00 13.39 6.99
CA HIS A 421 1.28 12.55 5.83
C HIS A 421 0.50 12.95 4.58
N ALA A 422 -0.21 14.08 4.64
CA ALA A 422 -0.96 14.64 3.50
C ALA A 422 -1.98 13.66 2.88
N TRP A 423 -2.40 12.65 3.65
CA TRP A 423 -3.37 11.67 3.19
C TRP A 423 -4.79 12.21 3.41
N PRO A 424 -5.65 12.22 2.39
CA PRO A 424 -6.95 12.89 2.47
C PRO A 424 -7.91 12.12 3.39
N THR A 425 -8.35 12.75 4.48
CA THR A 425 -9.31 12.15 5.43
C THR A 425 -10.58 12.96 5.63
N ALA A 426 -10.61 14.23 5.18
CA ALA A 426 -11.74 15.14 5.34
C ALA A 426 -13.10 14.54 4.92
N SER A 427 -13.19 13.83 3.80
CA SER A 427 -14.45 13.20 3.37
C SER A 427 -14.93 12.11 4.35
N THR A 428 -14.01 11.32 4.91
CA THR A 428 -14.31 10.29 5.91
C THR A 428 -14.74 10.92 7.22
N ILE A 429 -14.03 11.97 7.68
CA ILE A 429 -14.39 12.73 8.88
C ILE A 429 -15.81 13.28 8.77
N ASN A 430 -16.15 13.93 7.65
CA ASN A 430 -17.48 14.50 7.43
C ASN A 430 -18.58 13.43 7.39
N ALA A 431 -18.31 12.28 6.77
CA ALA A 431 -19.25 11.16 6.73
C ALA A 431 -19.52 10.60 8.12
N LEU A 432 -18.47 10.40 8.94
CA LEU A 432 -18.59 9.92 10.32
C LEU A 432 -19.38 10.89 11.19
N GLN A 433 -19.06 12.18 11.13
CA GLN A 433 -19.77 13.21 11.89
C GLN A 433 -21.26 13.28 11.52
N THR A 434 -21.58 13.12 10.23
CA THR A 434 -22.97 13.06 9.75
C THR A 434 -23.70 11.83 10.29
N ALA A 435 -23.05 10.66 10.27
CA ALA A 435 -23.62 9.41 10.76
C ALA A 435 -23.88 9.43 12.27
N TRP A 436 -22.94 9.98 13.05
CA TRP A 436 -23.10 10.13 14.50
C TRP A 436 -24.15 11.17 14.88
N GLY A 437 -24.23 12.28 14.15
CA GLY A 437 -25.25 13.32 14.37
C GLY A 437 -26.67 12.90 13.97
N SER A 438 -26.82 11.90 13.11
CA SER A 438 -28.13 11.31 12.74
C SER A 438 -28.61 10.24 13.73
N SER A 439 -27.73 9.78 14.62
CA SER A 439 -28.00 8.73 15.61
C SER A 439 -28.41 9.25 17.00
N THR A 440 -28.41 10.58 17.18
CA THR A 440 -28.94 11.30 18.35
C THR A 440 -30.30 11.90 18.05
#